data_AF-A0A4Q2M1T2-F1
#
_entry.id   AF-A0A4Q2M1T2-F1
#
_cell.length_a   1.000
_cell.length_b   1.000
_cell.length_c   1.000
_cell.angle_alpha   90.00
_cell.angle_beta   90.00
_cell.angle_gamma   90.00
#
_symmetry.space_group_name_H-M   'P 1'
#
loop_
_entity.id
_entity.type
_entity.pdbx_description
1 polymer ?
#
loop_
_entity_poly.entity_id
_entity_poly.type
_entity_poly.pdbx_seq_one_letter_code
_entity_poly.pdbx_strand_id
1 'polypeptide(L)'
;MSIKNFKVGVPAEDGQLSLMFTKGGPRQGAGRKGFGDTRKVSLTLPPEIWDALEQRQQALNCSRSEALREIVTSFFHTDAAPKERNADVD
;
A
#
# COMPACT_ATOMS: atom_id res chain seq x y z
N MET A 1 5.80 -27.39 -0.28
CA MET A 1 6.97 -26.47 -0.34
C MET A 1 6.98 -25.81 -1.71
N SER A 2 6.98 -24.48 -1.80
CA SER A 2 6.97 -23.76 -3.09
C SER A 2 8.39 -23.31 -3.43
N ILE A 3 8.97 -23.92 -4.47
CA ILE A 3 10.29 -23.59 -4.99
C ILE A 3 10.14 -22.32 -5.83
N LYS A 4 10.70 -21.20 -5.36
CA LYS A 4 10.69 -19.92 -6.10
C LYS A 4 11.86 -19.91 -7.08
N ASN A 5 11.55 -19.87 -8.38
CA ASN A 5 12.56 -19.78 -9.45
C ASN A 5 13.37 -18.48 -9.31
N PHE A 6 14.64 -18.63 -8.95
CA PHE A 6 15.59 -17.54 -8.82
C PHE A 6 16.35 -17.38 -10.15
N LYS A 7 16.33 -16.19 -10.75
CA LYS A 7 17.02 -15.91 -12.01
C LYS A 7 18.08 -14.84 -11.77
N VAL A 8 19.33 -15.27 -11.79
CA VAL A 8 20.51 -14.41 -11.65
C VAL A 8 20.71 -13.66 -12.98
N GLY A 9 20.63 -12.34 -12.96
CA GLY A 9 21.00 -11.48 -14.09
C GLY A 9 22.43 -10.97 -13.90
N VAL A 10 23.24 -11.07 -14.96
CA VAL A 10 24.61 -10.52 -14.97
C VAL A 10 24.53 -9.01 -15.24
N PRO A 11 25.09 -8.13 -14.39
CA PRO A 11 25.07 -6.68 -14.59
C PRO A 11 26.14 -6.21 -15.59
N ALA A 12 25.97 -4.98 -16.09
CA ALA A 12 26.90 -4.30 -17.01
C ALA A 12 28.06 -3.57 -16.31
N GLU A 13 28.07 -3.46 -14.98
CA GLU A 13 29.16 -2.87 -14.21
C GLU A 13 29.58 -3.80 -13.07
N ASP A 14 30.89 -3.97 -12.93
CA ASP A 14 31.55 -4.94 -12.04
C ASP A 14 31.14 -4.76 -10.57
N GLY A 15 30.65 -5.85 -9.97
CA GLY A 15 30.71 -6.04 -8.51
C GLY A 15 29.39 -6.01 -7.73
N GLN A 16 28.22 -5.74 -8.34
CA GLN A 16 26.94 -5.75 -7.62
C GLN A 16 25.98 -6.83 -8.12
N LEU A 17 25.76 -7.88 -7.31
CA LEU A 17 24.71 -8.86 -7.55
C LEU A 17 23.33 -8.20 -7.38
N SER A 18 22.65 -7.92 -8.50
CA SER A 18 21.26 -7.48 -8.45
C SER A 18 20.33 -8.68 -8.27
N LEU A 19 19.73 -8.82 -7.09
CA LEU A 19 18.64 -9.77 -6.86
C LEU A 19 17.42 -9.27 -7.65
N MET A 20 17.26 -9.73 -8.89
CA MET A 20 16.07 -9.44 -9.69
C MET A 20 14.87 -10.19 -9.12
N PHE A 21 14.12 -9.54 -8.22
CA PHE A 21 12.78 -10.00 -7.88
C PHE A 21 11.91 -9.94 -9.15
N THR A 22 11.09 -10.96 -9.39
CA THR A 22 10.25 -11.09 -10.61
C THR A 22 9.21 -9.99 -10.81
N LYS A 23 9.13 -9.01 -9.89
CA LYS A 23 8.25 -7.84 -9.97
C LYS A 23 9.03 -6.55 -9.68
N GLY A 24 9.34 -5.83 -10.75
CA GLY A 24 9.91 -4.48 -10.73
C GLY A 24 11.34 -4.44 -11.26
N GLY A 25 11.62 -3.52 -12.20
CA GLY A 25 12.96 -3.25 -12.71
C GLY A 25 13.85 -2.50 -11.71
N PRO A 26 15.05 -2.06 -12.09
CA PRO A 26 16.09 -1.53 -11.19
C PRO A 26 15.81 -0.16 -10.55
N ARG A 27 14.54 0.29 -10.51
CA ARG A 27 14.16 1.58 -9.92
C ARG A 27 13.97 1.48 -8.40
N GLN A 28 14.28 2.55 -7.68
CA GLN A 28 13.99 2.67 -6.26
C GLN A 28 12.50 2.42 -5.99
N GLY A 29 12.20 1.47 -5.10
CA GLY A 29 10.82 1.05 -4.78
C GLY A 29 10.29 -0.14 -5.58
N ALA A 30 11.04 -0.66 -6.55
CA ALA A 30 10.75 -1.96 -7.14
C ALA A 30 10.85 -3.09 -6.10
N GLY A 31 9.91 -4.04 -6.14
CA GLY A 31 9.87 -5.16 -5.18
C GLY A 31 9.42 -4.80 -3.76
N ARG A 32 9.01 -3.55 -3.46
CA ARG A 32 8.41 -3.22 -2.15
C ARG A 32 7.18 -4.09 -1.91
N LYS A 33 7.12 -4.74 -0.74
CA LYS A 33 5.94 -5.51 -0.30
C LYS A 33 4.72 -4.59 -0.35
N GLY A 34 3.71 -4.98 -1.13
CA GLY A 34 2.49 -4.19 -1.26
C GLY A 34 1.81 -4.00 0.10
N PHE A 35 1.31 -2.78 0.37
CA PHE A 35 0.56 -2.44 1.58
C PHE A 35 -0.84 -3.12 1.62
N GLY A 36 -1.24 -3.73 0.51
CA GLY A 36 -2.53 -4.37 0.29
C GLY A 36 -2.85 -4.39 -1.20
N ASP A 37 -4.08 -4.77 -1.55
CA ASP A 37 -4.55 -4.72 -2.93
C ASP A 37 -5.13 -3.34 -3.25
N THR A 38 -4.68 -2.74 -4.35
CA THR A 38 -5.25 -1.49 -4.86
C THR A 38 -6.32 -1.81 -5.88
N ARG A 39 -7.55 -1.31 -5.65
CA ARG A 39 -8.66 -1.39 -6.62
C ARG A 39 -9.06 0.02 -7.02
N LYS A 40 -9.28 0.24 -8.32
CA LYS A 40 -9.85 1.50 -8.83
C LYS A 40 -11.36 1.45 -8.63
N VAL A 41 -11.92 2.51 -8.06
CA VAL A 41 -13.36 2.67 -7.86
C VAL A 41 -13.80 4.00 -8.46
N SER A 42 -15.00 4.02 -9.02
CA SER A 42 -15.66 5.27 -9.43
C SER A 42 -16.65 5.64 -8.34
N LEU A 43 -16.62 6.90 -7.91
CA LEU A 43 -17.52 7.42 -6.87
C LEU A 43 -18.30 8.58 -7.48
N THR A 44 -19.61 8.60 -7.24
CA THR A 44 -20.47 9.74 -7.55
C THR A 44 -20.91 10.32 -6.21
N LEU A 45 -20.46 11.53 -5.92
CA LEU A 45 -20.77 12.26 -4.70
C LEU A 45 -21.33 13.64 -5.06
N PRO A 46 -22.13 14.25 -4.17
CA PRO A 46 -22.54 15.65 -4.33
C PRO A 46 -21.34 16.60 -4.44
N PRO A 47 -21.47 17.75 -5.13
CA PRO A 47 -20.39 18.73 -5.26
C PRO A 47 -19.83 19.19 -3.92
N GLU A 48 -20.70 19.42 -2.93
CA GLU A 48 -20.27 19.89 -1.61
C GLU A 48 -19.30 18.92 -0.92
N ILE A 49 -19.46 17.62 -1.17
CA ILE A 49 -18.60 16.58 -0.61
C ILE A 49 -17.27 16.51 -1.35
N TRP A 50 -17.26 16.75 -2.66
CA TRP A 50 -16.01 16.88 -3.42
C TRP A 50 -15.19 18.06 -2.94
N ASP A 51 -15.82 19.21 -2.71
CA ASP A 51 -15.15 20.41 -2.19
C ASP A 51 -14.57 20.16 -0.80
N ALA A 52 -15.32 19.48 0.08
CA ALA A 52 -14.83 19.11 1.41
C ALA A 52 -13.62 18.16 1.36
N LEU A 53 -13.60 17.20 0.42
CA LEU A 53 -12.45 16.33 0.19
C LEU A 53 -11.23 17.12 -0.28
N GLU A 54 -11.41 18.05 -1.21
CA GLU A 54 -10.31 18.88 -1.72
C GLU A 54 -9.72 19.79 -0.64
N GLN A 55 -10.56 20.42 0.19
CA GLN A 55 -10.10 21.22 1.33
C GLN A 55 -9.29 20.38 2.31
N ARG A 56 -9.74 19.16 2.61
CA ARG A 56 -9.00 18.24 3.48
C ARG A 56 -7.65 17.84 2.90
N GLN A 57 -7.60 17.57 1.59
CA GLN A 57 -6.35 17.27 0.90
C GLN A 57 -5.35 18.43 0.99
N GLN A 58 -5.81 19.67 0.81
CA GLN A 58 -4.98 20.86 0.92
C GLN A 58 -4.49 21.08 2.36
N ALA A 59 -5.36 20.89 3.35
CA ALA A 59 -5.00 21.06 4.76
C ALA A 59 -3.97 20.04 5.26
N LEU A 60 -4.06 18.79 4.80
CA LEU A 60 -3.19 17.69 5.24
C LEU A 60 -2.02 17.42 4.28
N ASN A 61 -1.94 18.16 3.17
CA ASN A 61 -0.98 17.94 2.08
C ASN A 61 -0.88 16.47 1.65
N CYS A 62 -2.03 15.81 1.48
CA CYS A 62 -2.13 14.39 1.20
C CYS A 62 -2.80 14.10 -0.14
N SER A 63 -2.56 12.90 -0.67
CA SER A 63 -3.20 12.48 -1.92
C SER A 63 -4.67 12.13 -1.73
N ARG A 64 -5.47 12.21 -2.80
CA ARG A 64 -6.91 11.85 -2.74
C ARG A 64 -7.15 10.42 -2.29
N SER A 65 -6.31 9.50 -2.78
CA SER A 65 -6.37 8.09 -2.40
C SER A 65 -5.97 7.85 -0.95
N GLU A 66 -5.10 8.68 -0.39
CA GLU A 66 -4.73 8.65 1.03
C GLU A 66 -5.84 9.20 1.91
N ALA A 67 -6.43 10.34 1.57
CA ALA A 67 -7.59 10.88 2.27
C ALA A 67 -8.78 9.89 2.28
N LEU A 68 -9.10 9.29 1.13
CA LEU A 68 -10.16 8.28 1.02
C LEU A 68 -9.82 7.01 1.82
N ARG A 69 -8.56 6.57 1.80
CA ARG A 69 -8.11 5.43 2.58
C ARG A 69 -8.29 5.70 4.07
N GLU A 70 -7.86 6.85 4.56
CA GLU A 70 -8.02 7.24 5.96
C GLU A 70 -9.49 7.19 6.38
N ILE A 71 -10.39 7.81 5.62
CA ILE A 71 -11.83 7.82 5.92
C ILE A 71 -12.40 6.39 6.01
N VAL A 72 -12.12 5.56 5.00
CA VAL A 72 -12.61 4.18 4.95
C VAL A 72 -12.03 3.35 6.10
N THR A 73 -10.72 3.47 6.32
CA THR A 73 -10.00 2.73 7.37
C THR A 73 -10.44 3.15 8.77
N SER A 74 -10.66 4.44 9.03
CA SER A 74 -11.18 4.95 10.30
C SER A 74 -12.60 4.46 10.60
N PHE A 75 -13.46 4.39 9.58
CA PHE A 75 -14.81 3.86 9.72
C PHE A 75 -14.79 2.39 10.18
N PHE A 76 -14.08 1.52 9.43
CA PHE A 76 -14.03 0.10 9.75
C PHE A 76 -13.17 -0.27 10.98
N HIS A 77 -12.19 0.56 11.36
CA HIS A 77 -11.45 0.33 12.61
C HIS A 77 -12.24 0.71 13.86
N THR A 78 -13.19 1.65 13.75
CA THR A 78 -14.05 2.01 14.89
C THR A 78 -15.01 0.86 15.24
N ASP A 79 -15.43 0.06 14.25
CA ASP A 79 -16.24 -1.15 14.46
C ASP A 79 -15.43 -2.38 14.89
N ALA A 80 -14.10 -2.33 14.76
CA ALA A 80 -13.22 -3.41 15.19
C ALA A 80 -12.84 -3.23 16.67
N ALA A 81 -13.73 -3.67 17.56
CA ALA A 81 -13.41 -3.94 18.96
C ALA A 81 -12.07 -4.72 19.06
N PRO A 82 -11.25 -4.46 20.10
CA PRO A 82 -9.90 -4.98 20.17
C PRO A 82 -9.94 -6.51 20.13
N LYS A 83 -9.24 -7.10 19.15
CA LYS A 83 -8.90 -8.53 19.21
C LYS A 83 -8.08 -8.73 20.48
N GLU A 84 -8.71 -9.35 21.48
CA GLU A 84 -8.04 -9.89 22.65
C GLU A 84 -6.86 -10.74 22.15
N ARG A 85 -5.65 -10.28 22.44
CA ARG A 85 -4.47 -11.12 22.37
C ARG A 85 -4.64 -12.13 23.50
N ASN A 86 -5.16 -13.30 23.19
CA ASN A 86 -4.97 -14.45 24.06
C ASN A 86 -3.46 -14.66 24.16
N ALA A 87 -2.93 -14.31 25.33
CA ALA A 87 -1.67 -14.81 25.80
C ALA A 87 -1.87 -16.31 26.00
N ASP A 88 -1.36 -17.11 25.07
CA ASP A 88 -1.01 -18.49 25.40
C ASP A 88 0.14 -18.41 26.40
N VAL A 89 -0.23 -18.65 27.65
CA VAL A 89 0.61 -19.01 28.78
C VAL A 89 0.83 -20.51 28.71
N ASP A 90 2.07 -20.89 29.03
CA ASP A 90 2.71 -22.22 29.17
C ASP A 90 3.25 -22.93 27.92
#